data_AF-A0A535W0Z6-F1
#
_entry.id   AF-A0A535W0Z6-F1
#
_cell.length_a   1.000
_cell.length_b   1.000
_cell.length_c   1.000
_cell.angle_alpha   90.00
_cell.angle_beta   90.00
_cell.angle_gamma   90.00
#
_symmetry.space_group_name_H-M   'P 1'
#
loop_
_entity.id
_entity.type
_entity.pdbx_description
1 polymer ?
#
loop_
_entity_poly.entity_id
_entity_poly.type
_entity_poly.pdbx_seq_one_letter_code
_entity_poly.pdbx_strand_id
1 'polypeptide(L)'
;MPDPVPHSHFLAARRVARVLLASVIAGGAVSAVTGTAFAVEPERDGLTAIIVPPGDNVDQVPGNTSAQGKPDGGGGGGGGGPKTSRGYDISYPQCGGAFPANPAFGIVGVNGGRVFSANPCLSAQIAWGGSGSAELYANTGNPGPVLSSHWPSGQTSPRVCDAANPDTADCAYDYGWNAAQHSFQTAQAAYQSLGLTAKPAATRWWLDVETSNSWRDDPSLNIEALAGEVDYLSTTAGVTRLGFYSTQLQWNTITAGSLSFSAYPSWIAGGGTLRGAHQLCTRPAFTGGTTVLAQYFSSGFDADLPC
;
A
#
# COMPACT_ATOMS: atom_id res chain seq x y z
N MET A 1 18.32 37.83 -68.64
CA MET A 1 17.27 37.95 -67.61
C MET A 1 15.92 37.74 -68.28
N PRO A 2 14.94 37.11 -67.62
CA PRO A 2 15.06 36.18 -66.50
C PRO A 2 14.47 34.79 -66.81
N ASP A 3 14.74 33.82 -65.95
CA ASP A 3 14.13 32.48 -65.96
C ASP A 3 12.66 32.50 -65.52
N PRO A 4 11.96 31.36 -65.64
CA PRO A 4 11.21 30.89 -64.48
C PRO A 4 11.17 29.36 -64.23
N VAL A 5 11.26 29.03 -62.93
CA VAL A 5 10.52 27.96 -62.21
C VAL A 5 11.08 26.51 -62.25
N PRO A 6 10.95 25.72 -61.14
CA PRO A 6 11.91 24.66 -60.80
C PRO A 6 11.32 23.23 -60.63
N HIS A 7 12.17 22.30 -60.20
CA HIS A 7 11.83 20.90 -59.89
C HIS A 7 10.92 20.72 -58.67
N SER A 8 10.03 19.71 -58.75
CA SER A 8 9.37 19.06 -57.61
C SER A 8 9.27 17.55 -57.85
N HIS A 9 9.93 16.73 -57.02
CA HIS A 9 9.85 15.26 -57.10
C HIS A 9 8.85 14.70 -56.08
N PHE A 10 7.80 14.05 -56.57
CA PHE A 10 6.99 13.12 -55.77
C PHE A 10 7.56 11.70 -55.88
N LEU A 11 7.75 11.01 -54.75
CA LEU A 11 7.86 9.55 -54.70
C LEU A 11 7.03 9.01 -53.52
N ALA A 12 6.17 8.04 -53.81
CA ALA A 12 5.22 7.48 -52.87
C ALA A 12 5.80 6.28 -52.10
N ALA A 13 5.26 6.04 -50.90
CA ALA A 13 5.70 4.96 -50.02
C ALA A 13 5.44 3.55 -50.60
N ARG A 14 6.32 2.60 -50.27
CA ARG A 14 6.08 1.16 -50.45
C ARG A 14 6.02 0.48 -49.09
N ARG A 15 4.88 -0.13 -48.76
CA ARG A 15 4.79 -1.13 -47.67
C ARG A 15 5.32 -2.47 -48.20
N VAL A 16 6.09 -3.18 -47.38
CA VAL A 16 6.47 -4.58 -47.62
C VAL A 16 6.04 -5.39 -46.41
N ALA A 17 5.12 -6.34 -46.61
CA ALA A 17 4.76 -7.30 -45.59
C ALA A 17 5.81 -8.41 -45.50
N ARG A 18 6.06 -8.92 -44.30
CA ARG A 18 6.76 -10.18 -44.07
C ARG A 18 5.94 -11.06 -43.15
N VAL A 19 5.64 -12.26 -43.62
CA VAL A 19 5.07 -13.35 -42.81
C VAL A 19 6.24 -14.23 -42.37
N LEU A 20 6.26 -14.61 -41.09
CA LEU A 20 7.08 -15.69 -40.55
C LEU A 20 6.20 -16.50 -39.60
N LEU A 21 6.35 -17.82 -39.61
CA LEU A 21 5.44 -18.74 -38.94
C LEU A 21 6.20 -19.76 -38.09
N ALA A 22 5.66 -20.00 -36.89
CA ALA A 22 5.84 -21.16 -36.02
C ALA A 22 7.28 -21.55 -35.58
N SER A 23 7.45 -21.63 -34.26
CA SER A 23 7.99 -22.84 -33.62
C SER A 23 7.44 -22.93 -32.20
N VAL A 24 6.89 -24.09 -31.84
CA VAL A 24 6.40 -24.39 -30.49
C VAL A 24 7.44 -25.25 -29.79
N ILE A 25 7.89 -24.82 -28.61
CA ILE A 25 8.71 -25.63 -27.71
C ILE A 25 8.03 -25.59 -26.34
N ALA A 26 7.69 -26.76 -25.81
CA ALA A 26 7.22 -26.92 -24.44
C ALA A 26 8.40 -27.26 -23.52
N GLY A 27 8.50 -26.63 -22.36
CA GLY A 27 9.59 -26.92 -21.41
C GLY A 27 9.62 -26.01 -20.18
N GLY A 28 8.94 -26.44 -19.11
CA GLY A 28 9.21 -26.08 -17.70
C GLY A 28 9.37 -24.60 -17.33
N ALA A 29 8.27 -23.97 -16.86
CA ALA A 29 8.34 -22.72 -16.10
C ALA A 29 8.18 -23.00 -14.59
N VAL A 30 8.96 -22.30 -13.76
CA VAL A 30 8.97 -22.45 -12.29
C VAL A 30 7.70 -21.87 -11.67
N SER A 31 7.13 -22.56 -10.67
CA SER A 31 5.99 -22.08 -9.89
C SER A 31 6.34 -20.87 -9.01
N ALA A 32 6.26 -19.67 -9.58
CA ALA A 32 6.20 -18.44 -8.81
C ALA A 32 4.83 -18.36 -8.11
N VAL A 33 4.79 -18.52 -6.79
CA VAL A 33 3.58 -18.30 -5.99
C VAL A 33 3.39 -16.79 -5.82
N THR A 34 2.75 -16.16 -6.80
CA THR A 34 2.27 -14.79 -6.69
C THR A 34 1.11 -14.75 -5.71
N GLY A 35 1.35 -14.28 -4.49
CA GLY A 35 0.29 -14.00 -3.52
C GLY A 35 -0.59 -12.86 -4.03
N THR A 36 -1.73 -13.18 -4.62
CA THR A 36 -2.70 -12.20 -5.12
C THR A 36 -3.58 -11.70 -3.98
N ALA A 37 -3.33 -10.47 -3.52
CA ALA A 37 -4.21 -9.74 -2.63
C ALA A 37 -5.48 -9.31 -3.38
N PHE A 38 -6.44 -10.22 -3.52
CA PHE A 38 -7.71 -9.97 -4.19
C PHE A 38 -8.66 -9.16 -3.29
N ALA A 39 -8.73 -7.85 -3.51
CA ALA A 39 -9.92 -7.09 -3.18
C ALA A 39 -11.05 -7.49 -4.14
N VAL A 40 -12.14 -8.07 -3.62
CA VAL A 40 -13.33 -8.46 -4.41
C VAL A 40 -14.58 -8.02 -3.66
N GLU A 41 -15.36 -7.15 -4.30
CA GLU A 41 -16.69 -6.75 -3.83
C GLU A 41 -17.72 -7.87 -4.12
N PRO A 42 -18.59 -8.23 -3.17
CA PRO A 42 -19.59 -9.28 -3.39
C PRO A 42 -21.01 -8.72 -3.61
N GLU A 43 -21.48 -8.67 -4.86
CA GLU A 43 -22.91 -8.89 -5.10
C GLU A 43 -23.22 -9.48 -6.50
N ARG A 44 -23.68 -10.74 -6.55
CA ARG A 44 -24.97 -11.20 -7.12
C ARG A 44 -24.95 -12.68 -7.55
N ASP A 45 -26.05 -13.34 -7.22
CA ASP A 45 -26.73 -14.42 -7.97
C ASP A 45 -25.96 -15.72 -8.31
N GLY A 46 -25.73 -16.52 -7.25
CA GLY A 46 -26.54 -17.74 -7.08
C GLY A 46 -26.23 -19.00 -7.91
N LEU A 47 -25.46 -19.91 -7.32
CA LEU A 47 -25.50 -21.35 -7.59
C LEU A 47 -25.16 -22.14 -6.31
N THR A 48 -26.06 -23.02 -5.86
CA THR A 48 -25.92 -23.78 -4.60
C THR A 48 -25.05 -25.02 -4.75
N ALA A 49 -23.87 -25.01 -4.12
CA ALA A 49 -23.03 -26.21 -3.97
C ALA A 49 -23.34 -26.92 -2.64
N ILE A 50 -23.92 -28.11 -2.71
CA ILE A 50 -24.20 -28.96 -1.54
C ILE A 50 -22.93 -29.74 -1.18
N ILE A 51 -22.48 -29.65 0.08
CA ILE A 51 -21.42 -30.50 0.63
C ILE A 51 -22.05 -31.46 1.65
N VAL A 52 -21.80 -32.76 1.46
CA VAL A 52 -22.32 -33.84 2.30
C VAL A 52 -21.29 -34.19 3.39
N PRO A 53 -21.66 -34.27 4.67
CA PRO A 53 -20.76 -34.74 5.73
C PRO A 53 -20.68 -36.29 5.73
N PRO A 54 -19.48 -36.89 5.93
CA PRO A 54 -19.37 -38.32 6.26
C PRO A 54 -19.83 -38.57 7.71
N GLY A 55 -20.61 -39.63 7.92
CA GLY A 55 -21.21 -39.97 9.21
C GLY A 55 -20.39 -40.92 10.09
N ASP A 56 -20.92 -41.17 11.29
CA ASP A 56 -20.26 -41.89 12.38
C ASP A 56 -20.06 -43.40 12.15
N ASN A 57 -19.17 -43.99 12.97
CA ASN A 57 -19.35 -45.34 13.48
C ASN A 57 -18.84 -45.42 14.94
N VAL A 58 -19.48 -46.27 15.76
CA VAL A 58 -19.41 -46.21 17.22
C VAL A 58 -19.06 -47.59 17.81
N ASP A 59 -18.20 -47.60 18.84
CA ASP A 59 -17.97 -48.77 19.72
C ASP A 59 -17.96 -48.35 21.21
N GLN A 60 -18.01 -49.32 22.14
CA GLN A 60 -18.55 -49.18 23.51
C GLN A 60 -17.67 -49.92 24.56
N VAL A 61 -17.75 -49.84 25.91
CA VAL A 61 -18.32 -49.02 27.04
C VAL A 61 -17.76 -49.71 28.34
N PRO A 62 -17.64 -49.14 29.58
CA PRO A 62 -18.01 -47.83 30.17
C PRO A 62 -16.74 -47.06 30.65
N GLY A 63 -16.72 -45.98 31.47
CA GLY A 63 -17.77 -45.21 32.19
C GLY A 63 -17.59 -45.20 33.72
N ASN A 64 -17.38 -44.03 34.34
CA ASN A 64 -17.50 -43.81 35.79
C ASN A 64 -17.82 -42.32 36.10
N THR A 65 -18.47 -42.06 37.24
CA THR A 65 -19.02 -40.75 37.64
C THR A 65 -18.35 -40.19 38.90
N SER A 66 -18.12 -38.88 38.97
CA SER A 66 -18.29 -38.09 40.20
C SER A 66 -18.30 -36.59 39.88
N ALA A 67 -18.78 -35.76 40.80
CA ALA A 67 -19.06 -34.34 40.59
C ALA A 67 -18.16 -33.41 41.42
N GLN A 68 -18.13 -32.14 41.00
CA GLN A 68 -17.94 -30.92 41.81
C GLN A 68 -16.88 -30.93 42.92
N GLY A 69 -15.82 -30.12 42.73
CA GLY A 69 -14.94 -29.67 43.81
C GLY A 69 -14.29 -28.32 43.50
N LYS A 70 -14.74 -27.26 44.17
CA LYS A 70 -14.03 -25.96 44.22
C LYS A 70 -13.56 -25.69 45.64
N PRO A 71 -12.25 -25.57 45.86
CA PRO A 71 -11.67 -24.76 46.92
C PRO A 71 -11.03 -23.48 46.36
N ASP A 72 -10.75 -22.51 47.23
CA ASP A 72 -10.16 -21.22 46.88
C ASP A 72 -8.65 -21.16 47.11
N GLY A 73 -8.00 -20.18 46.48
CA GLY A 73 -6.74 -19.59 46.97
C GLY A 73 -5.44 -20.29 46.57
N GLY A 74 -4.73 -19.71 45.60
CA GLY A 74 -3.35 -20.09 45.27
C GLY A 74 -2.74 -19.15 44.23
N GLY A 75 -1.85 -18.25 44.66
CA GLY A 75 -1.15 -17.35 43.74
C GLY A 75 -0.05 -18.08 42.96
N GLY A 76 -0.13 -18.08 41.63
CA GLY A 76 0.90 -18.61 40.73
C GLY A 76 1.13 -17.63 39.57
N GLY A 77 2.35 -17.15 39.43
CA GLY A 77 2.70 -16.19 38.37
C GLY A 77 2.68 -16.85 36.99
N GLY A 78 1.61 -16.65 36.23
CA GLY A 78 1.55 -17.01 34.80
C GLY A 78 2.65 -16.25 34.05
N GLY A 79 3.63 -16.99 33.53
CA GLY A 79 4.88 -16.42 33.03
C GLY A 79 4.68 -15.41 31.91
N GLY A 80 5.19 -14.20 32.10
CA GLY A 80 5.34 -13.21 31.04
C GLY A 80 6.39 -13.65 30.04
N GLY A 81 6.01 -14.53 29.10
CA GLY A 81 6.74 -14.66 27.84
C GLY A 81 6.82 -13.29 27.16
N PRO A 82 7.88 -13.01 26.35
CA PRO A 82 8.02 -11.72 25.70
C PRO A 82 6.74 -11.37 24.94
N LYS A 83 6.09 -10.26 25.30
CA LYS A 83 5.01 -9.70 24.47
C LYS A 83 5.62 -9.46 23.10
N THR A 84 5.17 -10.21 22.09
CA THR A 84 5.58 -9.96 20.71
C THR A 84 5.19 -8.51 20.39
N SER A 85 6.17 -7.69 20.02
CA SER A 85 5.99 -6.28 19.68
C SER A 85 5.34 -6.13 18.30
N ARG A 86 4.25 -6.87 18.09
CA ARG A 86 3.57 -7.03 16.82
C ARG A 86 2.55 -5.91 16.65
N GLY A 87 2.79 -5.04 15.68
CA GLY A 87 1.76 -4.15 15.19
C GLY A 87 0.87 -4.84 14.17
N TYR A 88 -0.10 -4.09 13.68
CA TYR A 88 -0.93 -4.47 12.54
C TYR A 88 -1.28 -3.21 11.76
N ASP A 89 -1.39 -3.35 10.44
CA ASP A 89 -1.98 -2.35 9.56
C ASP A 89 -3.42 -2.73 9.17
N ILE A 90 -4.30 -1.73 9.07
CA ILE A 90 -5.66 -1.88 8.55
C ILE A 90 -6.07 -0.65 7.74
N SER A 91 -7.06 -0.82 6.86
CA SER A 91 -7.57 0.24 5.98
C SER A 91 -9.03 -0.04 5.62
N TYR A 92 -9.54 0.61 4.57
CA TYR A 92 -10.92 0.47 4.10
C TYR A 92 -11.42 -0.98 3.87
N PRO A 93 -10.60 -2.02 3.54
CA PRO A 93 -11.11 -3.39 3.37
C PRO A 93 -11.62 -4.01 4.67
N GLN A 94 -11.20 -3.51 5.83
CA GLN A 94 -11.67 -3.96 7.14
C GLN A 94 -12.90 -3.18 7.65
N CYS A 95 -13.46 -2.23 6.89
CA CYS A 95 -14.64 -1.48 7.32
C CYS A 95 -15.84 -2.39 7.62
N GLY A 96 -16.47 -2.20 8.80
CA GLY A 96 -17.58 -3.02 9.27
C GLY A 96 -17.20 -4.41 9.79
N GLY A 97 -15.93 -4.82 9.65
CA GLY A 97 -15.39 -6.06 10.20
C GLY A 97 -14.87 -5.93 11.63
N ALA A 98 -14.32 -7.03 12.15
CA ALA A 98 -13.53 -7.02 13.37
C ALA A 98 -12.08 -6.64 13.07
N PHE A 99 -11.46 -5.81 13.92
CA PHE A 99 -10.05 -5.43 13.80
C PHE A 99 -9.14 -6.37 14.62
N PRO A 100 -7.81 -6.41 14.36
CA PRO A 100 -6.87 -7.22 15.12
C PRO A 100 -6.90 -6.93 16.62
N ALA A 101 -6.93 -7.96 17.46
CA ALA A 101 -7.01 -7.81 18.91
C ALA A 101 -5.62 -7.63 19.55
N ASN A 102 -5.51 -6.65 20.47
CA ASN A 102 -4.30 -6.33 21.24
C ASN A 102 -3.04 -6.04 20.40
N PRO A 103 -3.10 -5.12 19.40
CA PRO A 103 -1.89 -4.66 18.70
C PRO A 103 -0.90 -3.98 19.66
N ALA A 104 0.40 -4.08 19.39
CA ALA A 104 1.43 -3.30 20.10
C ALA A 104 1.45 -1.83 19.61
N PHE A 105 1.09 -1.61 18.35
CA PHE A 105 0.85 -0.34 17.68
C PHE A 105 -0.07 -0.61 16.48
N GLY A 106 -0.87 0.37 16.07
CA GLY A 106 -1.70 0.27 14.85
C GLY A 106 -1.20 1.23 13.77
N ILE A 107 -1.24 0.79 12.52
CA ILE A 107 -1.05 1.64 11.33
C ILE A 107 -2.39 1.68 10.58
N VAL A 108 -2.81 2.88 10.12
CA VAL A 108 -4.14 3.06 9.52
C VAL A 108 -4.06 3.74 8.16
N GLY A 109 -4.63 3.08 7.15
CA GLY A 109 -4.75 3.62 5.80
C GLY A 109 -5.74 4.77 5.73
N VAL A 110 -5.27 5.94 5.32
CA VAL A 110 -6.04 7.19 5.23
C VAL A 110 -6.99 7.20 4.03
N ASN A 111 -6.62 6.48 2.96
CA ASN A 111 -7.33 6.47 1.68
C ASN A 111 -8.20 5.23 1.49
N GLY A 112 -9.21 5.35 0.62
CA GLY A 112 -10.01 4.23 0.12
C GLY A 112 -9.31 3.47 -1.02
N GLY A 113 -8.03 3.11 -0.83
CA GLY A 113 -7.25 2.30 -1.78
C GLY A 113 -6.71 3.02 -3.01
N ARG A 114 -6.73 4.37 -3.02
CA ARG A 114 -6.04 5.21 -4.02
C ARG A 114 -5.93 6.67 -3.58
N VAL A 115 -4.97 7.40 -4.16
CA VAL A 115 -4.92 8.87 -4.11
C VAL A 115 -6.29 9.52 -4.34
N PHE A 116 -6.56 10.64 -3.67
CA PHE A 116 -7.82 11.40 -3.74
C PHE A 116 -9.10 10.64 -3.36
N SER A 117 -8.99 9.49 -2.69
CA SER A 117 -10.10 8.83 -1.99
C SER A 117 -9.93 8.93 -0.47
N ALA A 118 -11.03 8.88 0.28
CA ALA A 118 -11.02 8.85 1.74
C ALA A 118 -11.49 7.49 2.25
N ASN A 119 -10.82 6.95 3.27
CA ASN A 119 -11.27 5.73 3.94
C ASN A 119 -12.55 6.02 4.76
N PRO A 120 -13.70 5.37 4.48
CA PRO A 120 -14.98 5.69 5.12
C PRO A 120 -15.08 5.25 6.58
N CYS A 121 -14.18 4.39 7.08
CA CYS A 121 -14.12 4.00 8.49
C CYS A 121 -12.87 4.53 9.23
N LEU A 122 -12.14 5.48 8.63
CA LEU A 122 -10.87 6.03 9.13
C LEU A 122 -10.90 6.41 10.62
N SER A 123 -11.92 7.12 11.09
CA SER A 123 -12.03 7.51 12.50
C SER A 123 -12.14 6.32 13.46
N ALA A 124 -12.88 5.27 13.08
CA ALA A 124 -12.99 4.07 13.91
C ALA A 124 -11.66 3.28 13.96
N GLN A 125 -10.92 3.29 12.85
CA GLN A 125 -9.62 2.62 12.75
C GLN A 125 -8.50 3.39 13.47
N ILE A 126 -8.48 4.73 13.39
CA ILE A 126 -7.59 5.56 14.21
C ILE A 126 -7.85 5.32 15.70
N ALA A 127 -9.11 5.26 16.13
CA ALA A 127 -9.46 4.97 17.52
C ALA A 127 -8.96 3.57 17.97
N TRP A 128 -9.07 2.56 17.11
CA TRP A 128 -8.49 1.22 17.36
C TRP A 128 -6.95 1.24 17.44
N GLY A 129 -6.28 1.98 16.56
CA GLY A 129 -4.82 2.02 16.46
C GLY A 129 -4.10 2.77 17.59
N GLY A 130 -4.84 3.30 18.57
CA GLY A 130 -4.31 4.10 19.69
C GLY A 130 -4.61 5.59 19.58
N SER A 131 -5.61 5.99 18.80
CA SER A 131 -6.02 7.39 18.58
C SER A 131 -4.86 8.27 18.11
N GLY A 132 -4.42 9.26 18.90
CA GLY A 132 -3.30 10.13 18.54
C GLY A 132 -1.94 9.41 18.41
N SER A 133 -1.85 8.16 18.86
CA SER A 133 -0.65 7.31 18.76
C SER A 133 -0.66 6.35 17.56
N ALA A 134 -1.77 6.26 16.81
CA ALA A 134 -1.83 5.45 15.60
C ALA A 134 -0.88 6.02 14.54
N GLU A 135 -0.08 5.18 13.89
CA GLU A 135 0.65 5.59 12.69
C GLU A 135 -0.32 5.59 11.49
N LEU A 136 -0.01 6.36 10.45
CA LEU A 136 -0.87 6.54 9.28
C LEU A 136 -0.13 6.11 8.01
N TYR A 137 -0.87 5.62 7.01
CA TYR A 137 -0.34 5.45 5.67
C TYR A 137 -1.28 6.05 4.62
N ALA A 138 -0.71 6.50 3.50
CA ALA A 138 -1.46 7.06 2.37
C ALA A 138 -1.06 6.36 1.07
N ASN A 139 -2.06 5.94 0.28
CA ASN A 139 -1.85 5.39 -1.06
C ASN A 139 -1.27 6.48 -1.96
N THR A 140 -0.08 6.24 -2.51
CA THR A 140 0.59 7.13 -3.47
C THR A 140 0.16 6.85 -4.91
N GLY A 141 0.57 7.68 -5.88
CA GLY A 141 0.37 7.34 -7.29
C GLY A 141 0.67 8.44 -8.30
N ASN A 142 0.89 8.04 -9.55
CA ASN A 142 0.96 8.92 -10.72
C ASN A 142 0.24 8.31 -11.94
N PRO A 143 -1.09 8.46 -12.04
CA PRO A 143 -1.88 8.01 -13.20
C PRO A 143 -1.69 8.89 -14.47
N GLY A 144 -1.11 10.08 -14.35
CA GLY A 144 -0.96 11.03 -15.46
C GLY A 144 -2.24 11.78 -15.87
N PRO A 145 -2.12 12.76 -16.78
CA PRO A 145 -3.20 13.68 -17.17
C PRO A 145 -4.39 13.01 -17.86
N VAL A 146 -4.20 11.84 -18.46
CA VAL A 146 -5.25 11.13 -19.22
C VAL A 146 -6.20 10.35 -18.30
N LEU A 147 -5.72 9.91 -17.13
CA LEU A 147 -6.44 8.95 -16.28
C LEU A 147 -6.95 9.53 -14.96
N SER A 148 -6.63 10.77 -14.59
CA SER A 148 -7.10 11.37 -13.33
C SER A 148 -7.74 12.75 -13.51
N SER A 149 -8.97 12.87 -13.02
CA SER A 149 -9.69 14.15 -12.84
C SER A 149 -9.08 15.07 -11.78
N HIS A 150 -8.07 14.60 -11.03
CA HIS A 150 -7.34 15.37 -10.04
C HIS A 150 -5.99 15.88 -10.56
N TRP A 151 -5.68 15.66 -11.85
CA TRP A 151 -4.44 16.14 -12.44
C TRP A 151 -4.38 17.68 -12.46
N PRO A 152 -3.28 18.32 -12.01
CA PRO A 152 -3.14 19.77 -12.05
C PRO A 152 -3.19 20.27 -13.50
N SER A 153 -3.77 21.45 -13.70
CA SER A 153 -3.86 22.09 -15.02
C SER A 153 -3.90 23.60 -14.85
N GLY A 154 -2.83 24.29 -15.26
CA GLY A 154 -2.63 25.72 -14.98
C GLY A 154 -2.28 26.01 -13.51
N GLN A 155 -1.80 25.01 -12.76
CA GLN A 155 -1.29 25.21 -11.40
C GLN A 155 0.05 25.95 -11.44
N THR A 156 0.27 26.87 -10.50
CA THR A 156 1.43 27.79 -10.48
C THR A 156 2.19 27.79 -9.14
N SER A 157 1.81 26.89 -8.23
CA SER A 157 2.47 26.64 -6.96
C SER A 157 2.07 25.24 -6.45
N PRO A 158 2.97 24.43 -5.85
CA PRO A 158 4.38 24.73 -5.58
C PRO A 158 5.27 24.81 -6.83
N ARG A 159 4.91 24.14 -7.94
CA ARG A 159 5.58 24.30 -9.25
C ARG A 159 4.61 24.82 -10.30
N VAL A 160 5.04 24.86 -11.58
CA VAL A 160 4.24 25.38 -12.69
C VAL A 160 3.83 24.24 -13.61
N CYS A 161 2.61 23.73 -13.42
CA CYS A 161 1.97 22.80 -14.33
C CYS A 161 1.19 23.56 -15.42
N ASP A 162 1.85 23.80 -16.57
CA ASP A 162 1.25 24.48 -17.72
C ASP A 162 0.10 23.67 -18.34
N ALA A 163 -1.09 24.29 -18.45
CA ALA A 163 -2.26 23.68 -19.11
C ALA A 163 -2.03 23.41 -20.62
N ALA A 164 -1.08 24.09 -21.27
CA ALA A 164 -0.69 23.81 -22.65
C ALA A 164 0.29 22.63 -22.79
N ASN A 165 0.93 22.21 -21.70
CA ASN A 165 1.80 21.03 -21.63
C ASN A 165 1.63 20.29 -20.29
N PRO A 166 0.48 19.61 -20.07
CA PRO A 166 0.13 19.06 -18.77
C PRO A 166 0.88 17.77 -18.41
N ASP A 167 1.73 17.21 -19.28
CA ASP A 167 2.44 15.96 -19.03
C ASP A 167 3.94 16.21 -18.78
N THR A 168 4.26 16.69 -17.57
CA THR A 168 5.62 17.08 -17.16
C THR A 168 5.96 16.60 -15.75
N ALA A 169 7.26 16.62 -15.44
CA ALA A 169 7.80 16.43 -14.10
C ALA A 169 7.15 17.36 -13.06
N ASP A 170 6.94 18.63 -13.40
CA ASP A 170 6.35 19.61 -12.49
C ASP A 170 4.85 19.37 -12.26
N CYS A 171 4.11 18.95 -13.29
CA CYS A 171 2.73 18.47 -13.13
C CYS A 171 2.65 17.19 -12.29
N ALA A 172 3.61 16.27 -12.42
CA ALA A 172 3.67 15.07 -11.60
C ALA A 172 3.95 15.38 -10.13
N TYR A 173 4.88 16.29 -9.86
CA TYR A 173 5.16 16.80 -8.51
C TYR A 173 3.96 17.51 -7.89
N ASP A 174 3.33 18.44 -8.62
CA ASP A 174 2.11 19.12 -8.17
C ASP A 174 0.96 18.12 -7.89
N TYR A 175 0.84 17.04 -8.69
CA TYR A 175 -0.14 15.98 -8.45
C TYR A 175 0.10 15.26 -7.12
N GLY A 176 1.34 14.85 -6.85
CA GLY A 176 1.72 14.21 -5.59
C GLY A 176 1.52 15.14 -4.39
N TRP A 177 1.97 16.39 -4.49
CA TRP A 177 1.73 17.42 -3.47
C TRP A 177 0.24 17.57 -3.14
N ASN A 178 -0.61 17.60 -4.17
CA ASN A 178 -2.06 17.68 -4.01
C ASN A 178 -2.67 16.39 -3.42
N ALA A 179 -2.13 15.21 -3.76
CA ALA A 179 -2.57 13.92 -3.23
C ALA A 179 -2.27 13.80 -1.72
N ALA A 180 -1.04 14.12 -1.32
CA ALA A 180 -0.64 14.19 0.08
C ALA A 180 -1.44 15.25 0.87
N GLN A 181 -1.75 16.39 0.25
CA GLN A 181 -2.64 17.39 0.84
C GLN A 181 -4.04 16.84 1.12
N HIS A 182 -4.66 16.16 0.14
CA HIS A 182 -5.97 15.55 0.32
C HIS A 182 -5.94 14.50 1.45
N SER A 183 -4.92 13.63 1.48
CA SER A 183 -4.76 12.61 2.52
C SER A 183 -4.57 13.25 3.91
N PHE A 184 -3.71 14.27 4.04
CA PHE A 184 -3.51 14.96 5.32
C PHE A 184 -4.78 15.65 5.82
N GLN A 185 -5.53 16.32 4.94
CA GLN A 185 -6.82 16.93 5.27
C GLN A 185 -7.86 15.88 5.69
N THR A 186 -7.88 14.72 5.02
CA THR A 186 -8.74 13.57 5.37
C THR A 186 -8.44 13.05 6.77
N ALA A 187 -7.16 12.83 7.10
CA ALA A 187 -6.74 12.44 8.44
C ALA A 187 -7.04 13.53 9.49
N GLN A 188 -6.89 14.80 9.16
CA GLN A 188 -7.22 15.92 10.05
C GLN A 188 -8.71 15.98 10.38
N ALA A 189 -9.59 15.78 9.40
CA ALA A 189 -11.03 15.68 9.62
C ALA A 189 -11.40 14.46 10.52
N ALA A 190 -10.74 13.31 10.33
CA ALA A 190 -10.92 12.15 11.19
C ALA A 190 -10.48 12.43 12.64
N TYR A 191 -9.30 13.04 12.86
CA TYR A 191 -8.83 13.44 14.19
C TYR A 191 -9.79 14.44 14.86
N GLN A 192 -10.33 15.40 14.11
CA GLN A 192 -11.35 16.34 14.60
C GLN A 192 -12.66 15.64 15.00
N SER A 193 -13.13 14.68 14.19
CA SER A 193 -14.35 13.90 14.49
C SER A 193 -14.23 13.06 15.78
N LEU A 194 -13.01 12.67 16.15
CA LEU A 194 -12.67 11.96 17.37
C LEU A 194 -12.37 12.89 18.56
N GLY A 195 -12.42 14.21 18.38
CA GLY A 195 -12.08 15.19 19.41
C GLY A 195 -10.59 15.19 19.84
N LEU A 196 -9.69 14.69 18.99
CA LEU A 196 -8.27 14.58 19.34
C LEU A 196 -7.57 15.94 19.33
N THR A 197 -6.83 16.23 20.40
CA THR A 197 -5.99 17.43 20.53
C THR A 197 -4.63 17.28 19.85
N ALA A 198 -4.20 16.04 19.59
CA ALA A 198 -3.05 15.74 18.73
C ALA A 198 -3.34 16.14 17.27
N LYS A 199 -2.29 16.45 16.51
CA LYS A 199 -2.39 16.63 15.05
C LYS A 199 -1.93 15.35 14.34
N PRO A 200 -2.46 15.01 13.14
CA PRO A 200 -1.92 13.91 12.34
C PRO A 200 -0.43 14.06 12.03
N ALA A 201 0.10 15.29 11.98
CA ALA A 201 1.52 15.56 11.78
C ALA A 201 2.45 15.12 12.93
N ALA A 202 1.89 14.82 14.11
CA ALA A 202 2.66 14.34 15.27
C ALA A 202 2.92 12.82 15.25
N THR A 203 2.19 12.07 14.42
CA THR A 203 2.43 10.63 14.25
C THR A 203 3.37 10.34 13.07
N ARG A 204 3.69 9.06 12.83
CA ARG A 204 4.37 8.65 11.60
C ARG A 204 3.40 8.60 10.44
N TRP A 205 3.87 9.03 9.28
CA TRP A 205 3.25 8.75 7.99
C TRP A 205 4.12 7.79 7.18
N TRP A 206 3.46 6.89 6.46
CA TRP A 206 4.04 6.01 5.46
C TRP A 206 3.43 6.32 4.10
N LEU A 207 4.29 6.48 3.10
CA LEU A 207 3.87 6.55 1.69
C LEU A 207 3.80 5.12 1.15
N ASP A 208 2.59 4.67 0.81
CA ASP A 208 2.32 3.33 0.27
C ASP A 208 2.55 3.31 -1.24
N VAL A 209 3.65 2.66 -1.65
CA VAL A 209 4.19 2.63 -3.03
C VAL A 209 4.10 1.21 -3.59
N GLU A 210 2.90 0.79 -3.99
CA GLU A 210 2.63 -0.51 -4.60
C GLU A 210 2.17 -0.44 -6.06
N THR A 211 2.41 -1.51 -6.82
CA THR A 211 2.00 -1.71 -8.21
C THR A 211 0.50 -1.97 -8.39
N SER A 212 -0.23 -2.06 -7.29
CA SER A 212 -1.70 -1.99 -7.20
C SER A 212 -2.21 -0.54 -7.37
N ASN A 213 -1.42 0.46 -6.97
CA ASN A 213 -1.72 1.87 -7.22
C ASN A 213 -1.46 2.24 -8.71
N SER A 214 -2.02 3.35 -9.17
CA SER A 214 -1.89 3.80 -10.57
C SER A 214 -0.58 4.56 -10.80
N TRP A 215 0.22 4.13 -11.78
CA TRP A 215 1.55 4.66 -12.08
C TRP A 215 1.78 4.91 -13.58
N ARG A 216 2.84 5.66 -13.90
CA ARG A 216 3.37 5.79 -15.25
C ARG A 216 4.36 4.67 -15.55
N ASP A 217 4.46 4.31 -16.83
CA ASP A 217 5.56 3.50 -17.36
C ASP A 217 6.92 4.22 -17.27
N ASP A 218 6.92 5.55 -17.09
CA ASP A 218 8.12 6.37 -16.87
C ASP A 218 8.39 6.55 -15.37
N PRO A 219 9.45 5.92 -14.81
CA PRO A 219 9.75 6.02 -13.39
C PRO A 219 10.19 7.41 -12.93
N SER A 220 10.67 8.28 -13.84
CA SER A 220 11.09 9.64 -13.47
C SER A 220 9.90 10.50 -13.04
N LEU A 221 8.76 10.37 -13.72
CA LEU A 221 7.52 11.04 -13.34
C LEU A 221 6.93 10.45 -12.04
N ASN A 222 7.09 9.14 -11.80
CA ASN A 222 6.69 8.52 -10.53
C ASN A 222 7.54 9.05 -9.35
N ILE A 223 8.84 9.24 -9.54
CA ILE A 223 9.75 9.82 -8.53
C ILE A 223 9.36 11.28 -8.20
N GLU A 224 9.05 12.10 -9.20
CA GLU A 224 8.64 13.50 -8.95
C GLU A 224 7.31 13.59 -8.19
N ALA A 225 6.34 12.71 -8.47
CA ALA A 225 5.11 12.63 -7.68
C ALA A 225 5.39 12.26 -6.21
N LEU A 226 6.23 11.24 -5.96
CA LEU A 226 6.65 10.89 -4.60
C LEU A 226 7.42 12.02 -3.91
N ALA A 227 8.21 12.81 -4.63
CA ALA A 227 8.87 14.00 -4.09
C ALA A 227 7.85 15.09 -3.70
N GLY A 228 6.80 15.29 -4.49
CA GLY A 228 5.70 16.21 -4.16
C GLY A 228 4.93 15.78 -2.90
N GLU A 229 4.66 14.47 -2.76
CA GLU A 229 4.05 13.90 -1.55
C GLU A 229 4.92 14.12 -0.31
N VAL A 230 6.23 13.84 -0.43
CA VAL A 230 7.23 14.06 0.63
C VAL A 230 7.31 15.54 1.05
N ASP A 231 7.40 16.44 0.08
CA ASP A 231 7.60 17.87 0.36
C ASP A 231 6.33 18.49 0.96
N TYR A 232 5.12 18.10 0.53
CA TYR A 232 3.90 18.57 1.20
C TYR A 232 3.87 18.12 2.66
N LEU A 233 4.05 16.82 2.92
CA LEU A 233 3.94 16.26 4.27
C LEU A 233 5.00 16.87 5.20
N SER A 234 6.25 16.97 4.75
CA SER A 234 7.35 17.47 5.57
C SER A 234 7.34 18.99 5.75
N THR A 235 7.18 19.77 4.67
CA THR A 235 7.34 21.24 4.73
C THR A 235 6.05 21.98 5.10
N THR A 236 4.89 21.50 4.65
CA THR A 236 3.61 22.23 4.78
C THR A 236 2.71 21.65 5.86
N ALA A 237 2.59 20.32 5.95
CA ALA A 237 1.86 19.67 7.04
C ALA A 237 2.68 19.54 8.34
N GLY A 238 4.02 19.56 8.25
CA GLY A 238 4.94 19.48 9.39
C GLY A 238 5.16 18.07 9.94
N VAL A 239 4.99 17.04 9.10
CA VAL A 239 5.27 15.64 9.44
C VAL A 239 6.77 15.43 9.57
N THR A 240 7.24 15.17 10.79
CA THR A 240 8.68 14.92 11.07
C THR A 240 9.06 13.44 11.05
N ARG A 241 8.07 12.54 11.04
CA ARG A 241 8.25 11.08 10.96
C ARG A 241 7.62 10.59 9.66
N LEU A 242 8.35 10.68 8.54
CA LEU A 242 7.93 10.13 7.25
C LEU A 242 8.70 8.83 6.95
N GLY A 243 8.19 7.99 6.05
CA GLY A 243 8.82 6.77 5.57
C GLY A 243 8.09 6.21 4.34
N PHE A 244 8.62 5.17 3.73
CA PHE A 244 8.04 4.50 2.56
C PHE A 244 7.67 3.04 2.85
N TYR A 245 6.54 2.60 2.33
CA TYR A 245 6.10 1.20 2.30
C TYR A 245 6.19 0.65 0.87
N SER A 246 6.82 -0.51 0.70
CA SER A 246 6.84 -1.26 -0.57
C SER A 246 7.47 -2.66 -0.40
N THR A 247 7.56 -3.40 -1.50
CA THR A 247 8.55 -4.49 -1.65
C THR A 247 9.69 -4.00 -2.54
N GLN A 248 10.88 -4.61 -2.44
CA GLN A 248 11.99 -4.31 -3.37
C GLN A 248 11.60 -4.46 -4.86
N LEU A 249 10.74 -5.43 -5.19
CA LEU A 249 10.27 -5.63 -6.57
C LEU A 249 9.38 -4.48 -7.03
N GLN A 250 8.37 -4.13 -6.23
CA GLN A 250 7.44 -3.05 -6.56
C GLN A 250 8.15 -1.70 -6.63
N TRP A 251 9.03 -1.39 -5.66
CA TRP A 251 9.89 -0.21 -5.70
C TRP A 251 10.76 -0.13 -6.96
N ASN A 252 11.38 -1.24 -7.36
CA ASN A 252 12.22 -1.29 -8.56
C ASN A 252 11.39 -1.06 -9.84
N THR A 253 10.18 -1.60 -9.93
CA THR A 253 9.26 -1.37 -11.05
C THR A 253 8.81 0.10 -11.13
N ILE A 254 8.40 0.68 -10.00
CA ILE A 254 7.78 2.01 -9.97
C ILE A 254 8.80 3.14 -10.09
N THR A 255 9.98 2.99 -9.48
CA THR A 255 10.99 4.05 -9.32
C THR A 255 12.33 3.78 -10.03
N ALA A 256 12.42 2.72 -10.84
CA ALA A 256 13.67 2.18 -11.38
C ALA A 256 14.72 1.81 -10.29
N GLY A 257 14.29 1.64 -9.04
CA GLY A 257 15.18 1.37 -7.90
C GLY A 257 15.84 2.64 -7.34
N SER A 258 15.11 3.77 -7.33
CA SER A 258 15.64 5.07 -6.92
C SER A 258 16.14 5.08 -5.47
N LEU A 259 17.29 5.73 -5.27
CA LEU A 259 17.92 5.96 -3.96
C LEU A 259 17.77 7.42 -3.47
N SER A 260 17.05 8.27 -4.20
CA SER A 260 16.78 9.67 -3.82
C SER A 260 16.06 9.79 -2.47
N PHE A 261 15.37 8.72 -2.05
CA PHE A 261 14.62 8.64 -0.81
C PHE A 261 15.36 7.94 0.34
N SER A 262 16.68 7.72 0.22
CA SER A 262 17.53 7.04 1.23
C SER A 262 17.57 7.72 2.61
N ALA A 263 17.20 9.00 2.70
CA ALA A 263 17.00 9.69 3.99
C ALA A 263 15.78 9.20 4.78
N TYR A 264 14.85 8.50 4.12
CA TYR A 264 13.58 8.02 4.69
C TYR A 264 13.64 6.51 4.98
N PRO A 265 13.12 6.06 6.14
CA PRO A 265 13.09 4.65 6.50
C PRO A 265 12.11 3.84 5.62
N SER A 266 12.43 2.56 5.44
CA SER A 266 11.56 1.59 4.78
C SER A 266 10.74 0.77 5.78
N TRP A 267 9.46 0.60 5.47
CA TRP A 267 8.59 -0.48 5.90
C TRP A 267 8.52 -1.49 4.74
N ILE A 268 9.06 -2.70 4.94
CA ILE A 268 9.26 -3.68 3.85
C ILE A 268 8.22 -4.79 3.90
N ALA A 269 7.50 -4.98 2.80
CA ALA A 269 6.47 -5.99 2.67
C ALA A 269 6.99 -7.36 2.18
N GLY A 270 6.11 -8.37 2.23
CA GLY A 270 6.35 -9.69 1.65
C GLY A 270 6.96 -10.74 2.58
N GLY A 271 6.92 -10.52 3.91
CA GLY A 271 7.49 -11.47 4.87
C GLY A 271 6.76 -12.83 4.92
N GLY A 272 5.44 -12.83 4.67
CA GLY A 272 4.56 -14.03 4.62
C GLY A 272 4.40 -14.80 5.94
N THR A 273 5.38 -14.74 6.83
CA THR A 273 5.41 -15.29 8.20
C THR A 273 6.32 -14.41 9.07
N LEU A 274 6.20 -14.49 10.40
CA LEU A 274 7.08 -13.79 11.33
C LEU A 274 8.58 -14.10 11.10
N ARG A 275 8.92 -15.34 10.70
CA ARG A 275 10.30 -15.71 10.36
C ARG A 275 10.78 -14.98 9.11
N GLY A 276 9.93 -14.81 8.10
CA GLY A 276 10.26 -14.04 6.90
C GLY A 276 10.38 -12.55 7.19
N ALA A 277 9.55 -11.98 8.07
CA ALA A 277 9.71 -10.60 8.53
C ALA A 277 11.08 -10.36 9.20
N HIS A 278 11.52 -11.26 10.11
CA HIS A 278 12.88 -11.19 10.67
C HIS A 278 13.99 -11.27 9.59
N GLN A 279 13.77 -12.03 8.51
CA GLN A 279 14.69 -12.10 7.37
C GLN A 279 14.64 -10.88 6.44
N LEU A 280 13.55 -10.10 6.46
CA LEU A 280 13.45 -8.82 5.77
C LEU A 280 14.13 -7.69 6.57
N CYS A 281 14.00 -7.68 7.90
CA CYS A 281 14.73 -6.76 8.78
C CYS A 281 16.26 -6.81 8.59
N THR A 282 16.81 -7.94 8.15
CA THR A 282 18.26 -8.07 7.85
C THR A 282 18.66 -7.67 6.43
N ARG A 283 17.74 -7.14 5.61
CA ARG A 283 18.04 -6.70 4.23
C ARG A 283 18.26 -5.17 4.16
N PRO A 284 19.08 -4.69 3.20
CA PRO A 284 19.11 -3.28 2.84
C PRO A 284 17.70 -2.76 2.54
N ALA A 285 17.42 -1.52 2.91
CA ALA A 285 16.17 -0.85 2.54
C ALA A 285 16.08 -0.65 1.03
N PHE A 286 14.87 -0.75 0.48
CA PHE A 286 14.67 -0.54 -0.96
C PHE A 286 14.93 0.92 -1.38
N THR A 287 14.78 1.89 -0.47
CA THR A 287 15.16 3.30 -0.67
C THR A 287 16.67 3.55 -0.61
N GLY A 288 17.47 2.56 -0.19
CA GLY A 288 18.87 2.73 0.21
C GLY A 288 19.08 3.25 1.64
N GLY A 289 18.01 3.55 2.38
CA GLY A 289 18.05 3.97 3.78
C GLY A 289 18.08 2.80 4.78
N THR A 290 17.31 2.94 5.87
CA THR A 290 17.20 1.92 6.94
C THR A 290 15.83 1.25 6.94
N THR A 291 15.80 -0.09 6.95
CA THR A 291 14.60 -0.87 7.22
C THR A 291 14.28 -0.82 8.71
N VAL A 292 13.09 -0.34 9.11
CA VAL A 292 12.68 -0.20 10.53
C VAL A 292 11.39 -0.96 10.86
N LEU A 293 10.74 -1.54 9.84
CA LEU A 293 9.49 -2.26 9.97
C LEU A 293 9.38 -3.30 8.86
N ALA A 294 8.88 -4.50 9.15
CA ALA A 294 8.69 -5.57 8.19
C ALA A 294 7.30 -6.22 8.33
N GLN A 295 6.51 -6.17 7.25
CA GLN A 295 5.14 -6.67 7.20
C GLN A 295 5.10 -8.17 6.85
N TYR A 296 4.18 -8.90 7.46
CA TYR A 296 3.89 -10.30 7.17
C TYR A 296 2.46 -10.66 7.55
N PHE A 297 1.90 -11.68 6.87
CA PHE A 297 0.56 -12.16 7.17
C PHE A 297 0.50 -12.88 8.53
N SER A 298 -0.47 -12.53 9.37
CA SER A 298 -0.68 -13.16 10.68
C SER A 298 -2.16 -13.17 11.10
N SER A 299 -2.71 -14.37 11.33
CA SER A 299 -4.05 -14.55 11.91
C SER A 299 -5.21 -13.89 11.13
N GLY A 300 -5.09 -13.77 9.80
CA GLY A 300 -6.13 -13.17 8.94
C GLY A 300 -5.91 -11.70 8.60
N PHE A 301 -4.83 -11.09 9.09
CA PHE A 301 -4.51 -9.68 8.91
C PHE A 301 -3.02 -9.49 8.59
N ASP A 302 -2.68 -8.31 8.08
CA ASP A 302 -1.32 -7.90 7.82
C ASP A 302 -0.71 -7.30 9.10
N ALA A 303 0.46 -7.81 9.46
CA ALA A 303 1.04 -7.68 10.78
C ALA A 303 2.50 -7.26 10.72
N ASP A 304 2.91 -6.43 11.67
CA ASP A 304 4.17 -5.72 11.61
C ASP A 304 5.17 -6.17 12.67
N LEU A 305 6.41 -6.36 12.23
CA LEU A 305 7.57 -6.57 13.07
C LEU A 305 8.49 -5.35 13.00
N PRO A 306 8.70 -4.61 14.10
CA PRO A 306 9.77 -3.61 14.18
C PRO A 306 11.14 -4.23 13.96
N CYS A 307 12.00 -3.51 13.24
CA CYS A 307 13.42 -3.82 13.01
C CYS A 307 14.30 -2.84 13.80
#